data_AF-D7A587-F1
#
_entry.id   AF-D7A587-F1
#
_cell.length_a   1.000
_cell.length_b   1.000
_cell.length_c   1.000
_cell.angle_alpha   90.00
_cell.angle_beta   90.00
_cell.angle_gamma   90.00
#
_symmetry.space_group_name_H-M   'P 1'
#
loop_
_entity.id
_entity.type
_entity.pdbx_description
1 polymer ?
#
loop_
_entity_poly.entity_id
_entity_poly.type
_entity_poly.pdbx_seq_one_letter_code
_entity_poly.pdbx_strand_id
1 'polypeptide(L)'
;MTSPDSDDDKLDPAAERVLRKLRGFAAFSGLLMGFGFLALFGAIGYRVVVGWKSTPVEITGTIQLPKGANVRSAIVSGDMIAVTLERGGIVETRFFDAATHAPRGSLTFASEP
;
A
#
# COMPACT_ATOMS: atom_id res chain seq x y z
N MET A 1 36.32 2.64 -63.04
CA MET A 1 36.62 3.95 -62.44
C MET A 1 35.29 4.45 -61.89
N THR A 2 35.04 4.76 -60.64
CA THR A 2 35.69 4.64 -59.33
C THR A 2 34.52 4.95 -58.38
N SER A 3 34.31 4.15 -57.34
CA SER A 3 33.30 4.43 -56.31
C SER A 3 33.51 5.84 -55.76
N PRO A 4 32.50 6.72 -55.65
CA PRO A 4 32.65 7.91 -54.85
C PRO A 4 32.66 7.50 -53.37
N ASP A 5 33.74 7.89 -52.71
CA ASP A 5 34.07 7.66 -51.31
C ASP A 5 32.91 7.93 -50.35
N SER A 6 32.80 7.02 -49.40
CA SER A 6 31.98 7.12 -48.19
C SER A 6 32.65 8.07 -47.18
N ASP A 7 32.68 9.38 -47.45
CA ASP A 7 33.35 10.37 -46.57
C ASP A 7 32.40 11.36 -45.87
N ASP A 8 31.08 11.20 -46.01
CA ASP A 8 30.08 12.07 -45.37
C ASP A 8 29.62 11.60 -43.97
N ASP A 9 30.15 10.48 -43.46
CA ASP A 9 29.69 9.86 -42.20
C ASP A 9 30.58 10.20 -40.98
N LYS A 10 31.34 11.30 -41.06
CA LYS A 10 32.16 11.79 -39.95
C LYS A 10 31.50 13.03 -39.35
N LEU A 11 30.69 12.81 -38.32
CA LEU A 11 30.13 13.87 -37.48
C LEU A 11 31.22 14.87 -37.11
N ASP A 12 30.96 16.18 -37.33
CA ASP A 12 31.84 17.27 -36.92
C ASP A 12 32.36 17.01 -35.48
N PRO A 13 33.68 17.08 -35.20
CA PRO A 13 34.24 16.82 -33.87
C PRO A 13 33.56 17.61 -32.73
N ALA A 14 32.88 18.72 -33.03
CA ALA A 14 32.02 19.40 -32.07
C ALA A 14 30.74 18.60 -31.74
N ALA A 15 30.07 18.03 -32.74
CA ALA A 15 28.87 17.22 -32.61
C ALA A 15 29.12 15.91 -31.85
N GLU A 16 30.26 15.24 -32.07
CA GLU A 16 30.62 14.01 -31.34
C GLU A 16 30.77 14.24 -29.84
N ARG A 17 31.32 15.39 -29.42
CA ARG A 17 31.48 15.74 -28.00
C ARG A 17 30.13 15.99 -27.34
N VAL A 18 29.22 16.67 -28.05
CA VAL A 18 27.85 16.92 -27.58
C VAL A 18 27.08 15.60 -27.44
N LEU A 19 27.15 14.73 -28.45
CA LEU A 19 26.47 13.43 -28.44
C LEU A 19 26.96 12.54 -27.29
N ARG A 20 28.28 12.51 -27.04
CA ARG A 20 28.87 11.76 -25.92
C ARG A 20 28.35 12.26 -24.57
N LYS A 21 28.21 13.58 -24.40
CA LYS A 21 27.72 14.20 -23.18
C LYS A 21 26.22 13.95 -22.98
N LEU A 22 25.42 14.09 -24.04
CA LEU A 22 24.00 13.75 -24.04
C LEU A 22 23.75 12.29 -23.70
N ARG A 23 24.56 11.37 -24.26
CA ARG A 23 24.45 9.93 -23.99
C ARG A 23 24.77 9.60 -22.54
N GLY A 24 25.75 10.28 -21.93
CA GLY A 24 26.04 10.19 -20.50
C GLY A 24 24.91 10.70 -19.62
N PHE A 25 24.34 11.87 -19.95
CA PHE A 25 23.17 12.41 -19.23
C PHE A 25 21.93 11.52 -19.37
N ALA A 26 21.67 10.99 -20.57
CA ALA A 26 20.57 10.06 -20.83
C ALA A 26 20.74 8.75 -20.04
N ALA A 27 21.95 8.21 -19.97
CA ALA A 27 22.25 7.03 -19.16
C ALA A 27 22.02 7.28 -17.67
N PHE A 28 22.47 8.43 -17.15
CA PHE A 28 22.25 8.81 -15.76
C PHE A 28 20.76 9.02 -15.42
N SER A 29 20.03 9.69 -16.32
CA SER A 29 18.59 9.89 -16.18
C SER A 29 17.81 8.56 -16.23
N GLY A 30 18.16 7.67 -17.16
CA GLY A 30 17.57 6.34 -17.26
C GLY A 30 17.85 5.50 -16.01
N LEU A 31 19.04 5.61 -15.44
CA LEU A 31 19.39 4.93 -14.20
C LEU A 31 18.53 5.39 -13.03
N LEU A 32 18.37 6.71 -12.86
CA LEU A 32 17.48 7.31 -11.86
C LEU A 32 16.03 6.86 -12.03
N MET A 33 15.52 6.86 -13.27
CA MET A 33 14.19 6.37 -13.58
C MET A 33 14.05 4.90 -13.19
N GLY A 34 15.03 4.06 -13.55
CA GLY A 34 15.07 2.64 -13.18
C GLY A 34 15.02 2.44 -11.66
N PHE A 35 15.81 3.20 -10.89
CA PHE A 35 15.76 3.18 -9.42
C PHE A 35 14.39 3.57 -8.87
N GLY A 36 13.74 4.58 -9.44
CA GLY A 36 12.38 4.98 -9.07
C GLY A 36 11.38 3.86 -9.26
N PHE A 37 11.40 3.19 -10.41
CA PHE A 37 10.54 2.03 -10.67
C PHE A 37 10.84 0.88 -9.70
N LEU A 38 12.12 0.56 -9.48
CA LEU A 38 12.52 -0.51 -8.57
C LEU A 38 12.04 -0.25 -7.14
N ALA A 39 12.18 0.99 -6.66
CA ALA A 39 11.71 1.40 -5.35
C ALA A 39 10.18 1.33 -5.23
N LEU A 40 9.45 1.78 -6.26
CA LEU A 40 7.98 1.71 -6.29
C LEU A 40 7.49 0.26 -6.26
N PHE A 41 8.01 -0.60 -7.15
CA PHE A 41 7.65 -2.02 -7.16
C PHE A 41 8.07 -2.72 -5.86
N GLY A 42 9.23 -2.36 -5.30
CA GLY A 42 9.67 -2.84 -3.99
C GLY A 42 8.71 -2.47 -2.86
N ALA A 43 8.25 -1.21 -2.82
CA ALA A 43 7.28 -0.75 -1.82
C ALA A 43 5.93 -1.43 -1.95
N ILE A 44 5.43 -1.61 -3.18
CA ILE A 44 4.17 -2.33 -3.45
C ILE A 44 4.33 -3.80 -3.04
N GLY A 45 5.40 -4.46 -3.49
CA GLY A 45 5.68 -5.85 -3.14
C GLY A 45 5.81 -6.06 -1.63
N TYR A 46 6.54 -5.19 -0.94
CA TYR A 46 6.65 -5.20 0.51
C TYR A 46 5.26 -5.05 1.16
N ARG A 47 4.44 -4.09 0.71
CA ARG A 47 3.11 -3.87 1.28
C ARG A 47 2.17 -5.05 1.05
N VAL A 48 2.22 -5.70 -0.11
CA VAL A 48 1.43 -6.91 -0.42
C VAL A 48 1.88 -8.06 0.49
N VAL A 49 3.19 -8.30 0.60
CA VAL A 49 3.74 -9.39 1.43
C VAL A 49 3.46 -9.14 2.92
N VAL A 50 3.60 -7.90 3.41
CA VAL A 50 3.27 -7.54 4.80
C VAL A 50 1.77 -7.65 5.05
N GLY A 51 0.92 -7.25 4.10
CA GLY A 51 -0.53 -7.43 4.17
C GLY A 51 -0.94 -8.91 4.25
N TRP A 52 -0.20 -9.82 3.62
CA TRP A 52 -0.39 -11.28 3.76
C TRP A 52 0.27 -11.89 5.00
N LYS A 53 1.33 -11.28 5.52
CA LYS A 53 2.02 -11.69 6.75
C LYS A 53 1.27 -11.35 8.03
N SER A 54 0.13 -10.67 7.95
CA SER A 54 -0.91 -10.81 8.96
C SER A 54 -1.34 -12.27 8.96
N THR A 55 -0.59 -13.13 9.65
CA THR A 55 -1.01 -14.49 10.00
C THR A 55 -2.47 -14.40 10.41
N PRO A 56 -3.38 -15.20 9.83
CA PRO A 56 -4.76 -15.24 10.29
C PRO A 56 -4.68 -15.47 11.80
N VAL A 57 -5.03 -14.45 12.58
CA VAL A 57 -5.16 -14.62 14.02
C VAL A 57 -6.20 -15.72 14.15
N GLU A 58 -5.84 -16.83 14.79
CA GLU A 58 -6.79 -17.87 15.10
C GLU A 58 -7.70 -17.29 16.20
N ILE A 59 -8.74 -16.57 15.79
CA ILE A 59 -9.67 -15.90 16.69
C ILE A 59 -10.57 -16.98 17.30
N THR A 60 -10.06 -17.62 18.34
CA THR A 60 -10.78 -18.62 19.13
C THR A 60 -11.10 -18.05 20.51
N GLY A 61 -12.37 -17.97 20.85
CA GLY A 61 -12.83 -17.54 22.17
C GLY A 61 -14.20 -16.88 22.15
N THR A 62 -14.60 -16.32 23.29
CA THR A 62 -15.91 -15.68 23.47
C THR A 62 -15.73 -14.25 23.96
N ILE A 63 -16.25 -13.29 23.21
CA ILE A 63 -16.32 -11.88 23.63
C ILE A 63 -17.58 -11.69 24.47
N GLN A 64 -17.42 -11.17 25.69
CA GLN A 64 -18.55 -10.86 26.56
C GLN A 64 -19.23 -9.57 26.11
N LEU A 65 -20.48 -9.70 25.68
CA LEU A 65 -21.30 -8.58 25.23
C LEU A 65 -22.26 -8.13 26.34
N PRO A 66 -22.67 -6.85 26.35
CA PRO A 66 -23.67 -6.37 27.29
C PRO A 66 -24.96 -7.19 27.20
N LYS A 67 -25.59 -7.44 28.35
CA LYS A 67 -26.88 -8.15 28.37
C LYS A 67 -27.92 -7.40 27.53
N GLY A 68 -28.67 -8.14 26.72
CA GLY A 68 -29.67 -7.59 25.82
C GLY A 68 -29.11 -6.89 24.58
N ALA A 69 -27.81 -7.00 24.30
CA ALA A 69 -27.24 -6.52 23.05
C ALA A 69 -27.58 -7.49 21.91
N ASN A 70 -28.06 -6.94 20.79
CA ASN A 70 -28.23 -7.65 19.53
C ASN A 70 -27.04 -7.36 18.61
N VAL A 71 -26.35 -8.39 18.14
CA VAL A 71 -25.18 -8.21 17.24
C VAL A 71 -25.70 -7.94 15.83
N ARG A 72 -25.45 -6.73 15.34
CA ARG A 72 -25.81 -6.31 13.98
C ARG A 72 -24.70 -6.61 12.98
N SER A 73 -23.44 -6.40 13.36
CA SER A 73 -22.28 -6.71 12.52
C SER A 73 -21.03 -6.98 13.35
N ALA A 74 -20.13 -7.79 12.81
CA ALA A 74 -18.80 -8.03 13.37
C ALA A 74 -17.78 -8.05 12.23
N ILE A 75 -16.75 -7.21 12.33
CA ILE A 75 -15.72 -7.06 11.29
C ILE A 75 -14.35 -7.13 11.97
N VAL A 76 -13.44 -7.89 11.36
CA VAL A 76 -12.04 -7.97 11.78
C VAL A 76 -11.20 -7.08 10.88
N SER A 77 -10.38 -6.22 11.46
CA SER A 77 -9.47 -5.31 10.76
C SER A 77 -8.11 -5.31 11.44
N GLY A 78 -7.15 -6.04 10.86
CA GLY A 78 -5.84 -6.25 11.47
C GLY A 78 -5.97 -6.92 12.84
N ASP A 79 -5.46 -6.28 13.88
CA ASP A 79 -5.48 -6.78 15.26
C ASP A 79 -6.71 -6.31 16.06
N MET A 80 -7.74 -5.77 15.40
CA MET A 80 -8.97 -5.33 16.05
C MET A 80 -10.21 -6.01 15.49
N ILE A 81 -11.18 -6.22 16.38
CA ILE A 81 -12.53 -6.69 16.08
C ILE A 81 -13.49 -5.55 16.40
N ALA A 82 -14.17 -5.04 15.40
CA ALA A 82 -15.26 -4.07 15.55
C ALA A 82 -16.60 -4.82 15.57
N VAL A 83 -17.34 -4.73 16.68
CA VAL A 83 -18.65 -5.34 16.84
C VAL A 83 -19.69 -4.25 16.98
N THR A 84 -20.61 -4.15 16.02
CA THR A 84 -21.74 -3.24 16.07
C THR A 84 -22.91 -3.94 16.73
N LEU A 85 -23.41 -3.32 17.79
CA LEU A 85 -24.40 -3.82 18.70
C LEU A 85 -25.56 -2.84 18.73
N GLU A 86 -26.76 -3.36 18.88
CA GLU A 86 -27.93 -2.56 19.21
C GLU A 86 -28.44 -2.96 20.59
N ARG A 87 -28.68 -1.98 21.45
CA ARG A 87 -29.24 -2.17 22.79
C ARG A 87 -30.21 -1.05 23.09
N GLY A 88 -31.48 -1.42 23.35
CA GLY A 88 -32.51 -0.43 23.74
C GLY A 88 -32.74 0.65 22.69
N GLY A 89 -32.63 0.32 21.39
CA GLY A 89 -32.78 1.27 20.28
C GLY A 89 -31.54 2.12 19.99
N ILE A 90 -30.46 1.96 20.76
CA ILE A 90 -29.18 2.66 20.53
C ILE A 90 -28.23 1.71 19.82
N VAL A 91 -27.66 2.18 18.71
CA VAL A 91 -26.58 1.50 18.00
C VAL A 91 -25.24 1.98 18.57
N GLU A 92 -24.38 1.03 18.94
CA GLU A 92 -23.01 1.28 19.38
C GLU A 92 -22.02 0.31 18.69
N THR A 93 -20.85 0.78 18.31
CA THR A 93 -19.75 -0.08 17.85
C THR A 93 -18.71 -0.19 18.95
N ARG A 94 -18.39 -1.42 19.36
CA ARG A 94 -17.32 -1.71 20.32
C ARG A 94 -16.11 -2.29 19.60
N PHE A 95 -14.93 -1.84 20.01
CA PHE A 95 -13.65 -2.33 19.49
C PHE A 95 -13.02 -3.26 20.52
N PHE A 96 -12.56 -4.41 20.06
CA PHE A 96 -11.85 -5.40 20.84
C PHE A 96 -10.51 -5.70 20.19
N ASP A 97 -9.52 -6.00 21.00
CA ASP A 97 -8.25 -6.56 20.53
C ASP A 97 -8.45 -8.00 20.06
N ALA A 98 -7.97 -8.35 18.87
CA ALA A 98 -8.21 -9.67 18.28
C ALA A 98 -7.44 -10.80 18.97
N ALA A 99 -6.30 -10.50 19.61
CA ALA A 99 -5.47 -11.49 20.29
C ALA A 99 -5.92 -11.75 21.73
N THR A 100 -6.33 -10.69 22.44
CA THR A 100 -6.65 -10.75 23.87
C THR A 100 -8.15 -10.66 24.17
N HIS A 101 -8.97 -10.31 23.18
CA HIS A 101 -10.39 -9.96 23.33
C HIS A 101 -10.65 -8.79 24.30
N ALA A 102 -9.61 -8.04 24.67
CA ALA A 102 -9.74 -6.92 25.58
C ALA A 102 -10.51 -5.77 24.90
N PRO A 103 -11.47 -5.13 25.59
CA PRO A 103 -12.16 -3.97 25.06
C PRO A 103 -11.17 -2.81 24.90
N ARG A 104 -11.14 -2.23 23.69
CA ARG A 104 -10.28 -1.09 23.34
C ARG A 104 -11.04 0.24 23.31
N GLY A 105 -12.35 0.20 23.11
CA GLY A 105 -13.18 1.40 23.12
C GLY A 105 -14.58 1.16 22.57
N SER A 106 -15.38 2.23 22.54
CA SER A 106 -16.74 2.21 21.98
C SER A 106 -17.08 3.53 21.31
N LEU A 107 -17.89 3.46 20.26
CA LEU A 107 -18.44 4.60 19.54
C LEU A 107 -19.97 4.46 19.51
N THR A 108 -20.68 5.53 19.86
CA THR A 108 -22.14 5.60 19.80
C THR A 108 -22.58 6.46 18.63
N PHE A 109 -23.72 6.12 18.03
CA PHE A 109 -24.29 6.88 16.92
C PHE A 109 -25.48 7.71 17.41
N ALA A 110 -25.52 8.98 17.02
CA ALA A 110 -26.66 9.87 17.24
C ALA A 110 -27.32 10.18 15.89
N SER A 111 -28.65 10.29 15.86
CA SER A 111 -29.39 10.79 14.71
C SER A 111 -29.32 12.31 14.67
N GLU A 112 -29.22 12.87 13.46
CA GLU A 112 -29.39 14.31 13.24
C GLU A 112 -30.82 14.74 13.65
N PRO A 113 -31.00 15.93 14.26
CA PRO A 113 -32.30 16.40 14.77
C PRO A 113 -33.37 16.63 13.71
#